data_AF-A0A810Q8T3-F1
#
_entry.id   AF-A0A810Q8T3-F1
#
_cell.length_a   1.000
_cell.length_b   1.000
_cell.length_c   1.000
_cell.angle_alpha   90.00
_cell.angle_beta   90.00
_cell.angle_gamma   90.00
#
_symmetry.space_group_name_H-M   'P 1'
#
loop_
_entity.id
_entity.type
_entity.pdbx_description
1 polymer ?
#
loop_
_entity_poly.entity_id
_entity_poly.type
_entity_poly.pdbx_seq_one_letter_code
_entity_poly.pdbx_strand_id
1 'polypeptide(L)'
;MYPEMEKRGYPKDFAAAVQAIGGTLGPVIPPSLMMIFYGVATGESITKLLMSGVVPGILTCLLLCLMVYIIAKRRDMPTESVAFSWRKLWDSVRDSFLALLMPVIILVTIYFGI
;
A
#
# COMPACT_ATOMS: atom_id res chain seq x y z
N MET A 1 -0.65 9.11 -9.42
CA MET A 1 -0.71 9.82 -8.12
C MET A 1 0.04 11.15 -8.16
N TYR A 2 1.34 11.18 -8.49
CA TYR A 2 2.13 12.43 -8.56
C TYR A 2 1.49 13.61 -9.32
N PRO A 3 1.12 13.49 -10.62
CA PRO A 3 0.56 14.63 -11.36
C PRO A 3 -0.81 15.08 -10.85
N GLU A 4 -1.55 14.20 -10.18
CA GLU A 4 -2.86 14.49 -9.61
C GLU A 4 -2.75 15.27 -8.30
N MET A 5 -1.75 14.95 -7.47
CA MET A 5 -1.44 15.71 -6.25
C MET A 5 -0.94 17.12 -6.58
N GLU A 6 -0.12 17.27 -7.62
CA GLU A 6 0.36 18.59 -8.08
C GLU A 6 -0.81 19.48 -8.53
N LYS A 7 -1.76 18.94 -9.32
CA LYS A 7 -2.98 19.66 -9.73
C LYS A 7 -3.83 20.13 -8.54
N ARG A 8 -3.80 19.39 -7.42
CA ARG A 8 -4.52 19.69 -6.18
C ARG A 8 -3.76 20.66 -5.27
N GLY A 9 -2.61 21.18 -5.71
CA GLY A 9 -1.84 22.20 -4.99
C GLY A 9 -0.85 21.64 -3.96
N TYR A 10 -0.58 20.33 -3.96
CA TYR A 10 0.45 19.76 -3.07
C TYR A 10 1.85 20.17 -3.55
N PRO A 11 2.79 20.47 -2.63
CA PRO A 11 4.18 20.71 -2.98
C PRO A 11 4.79 19.53 -3.76
N LYS A 12 5.54 19.82 -4.83
CA LYS A 12 6.07 18.78 -5.75
C LYS A 12 7.02 17.81 -5.05
N ASP A 13 7.85 18.33 -4.15
CA ASP A 13 8.76 17.57 -3.29
C ASP A 13 8.00 16.62 -2.38
N PHE A 14 6.89 17.08 -1.78
CA PHE A 14 6.03 16.23 -0.96
C PHE A 14 5.34 15.13 -1.78
N ALA A 15 4.76 15.47 -2.92
CA ALA A 15 4.11 14.50 -3.80
C ALA A 15 5.08 13.43 -4.32
N ALA A 16 6.31 13.81 -4.66
CA ALA A 16 7.37 12.88 -5.06
C ALA A 16 7.79 11.98 -3.89
N ALA A 17 8.00 12.55 -2.70
CA ALA A 17 8.41 11.80 -1.51
C ALA A 17 7.37 10.76 -1.10
N VAL A 18 6.09 11.13 -1.05
CA VAL A 18 5.00 10.19 -0.69
C VAL A 18 4.92 9.04 -1.70
N GLN A 19 5.04 9.34 -2.99
CA GLN A 19 5.04 8.31 -4.04
C GLN A 19 6.25 7.37 -3.93
N ALA A 20 7.45 7.90 -3.66
CA ALA A 20 8.68 7.13 -3.52
C ALA A 20 8.63 6.22 -2.28
N ILE A 21 8.19 6.75 -1.14
CA ILE A 21 8.07 5.99 0.11
C ILE A 21 6.96 4.94 0.00
N GLY A 22 5.84 5.23 -0.67
CA GLY A 22 4.77 4.25 -0.87
C GLY A 22 5.26 2.95 -1.54
N GLY A 23 6.23 3.05 -2.45
CA GLY A 23 6.82 1.90 -3.13
C GLY A 23 7.67 0.99 -2.24
N THR A 24 8.19 1.50 -1.11
CA THR A 24 9.08 0.72 -0.21
C THR A 24 8.33 -0.29 0.65
N LEU A 25 7.00 -0.20 0.73
CA LEU A 25 6.16 -1.19 1.40
C LEU A 25 6.03 -2.49 0.59
N GLY A 26 6.25 -2.46 -0.73
CA GLY A 26 6.11 -3.61 -1.62
C GLY A 26 6.99 -4.80 -1.22
N PRO A 27 8.29 -4.61 -0.91
CA PRO A 27 9.15 -5.68 -0.41
C PRO A 27 8.79 -6.21 0.99
N VAL A 28 8.02 -5.47 1.79
CA VAL A 28 7.72 -5.83 3.19
C VAL A 28 6.41 -6.61 3.29
N ILE A 29 5.39 -6.23 2.51
CA ILE A 29 4.06 -6.85 2.55
C ILE A 29 4.01 -8.04 1.59
N PRO A 30 3.58 -9.23 2.02
CA PRO A 30 3.36 -10.37 1.14
C PRO A 30 2.37 -10.07 0.01
N PRO A 31 2.60 -10.57 -1.22
CA PRO A 31 3.70 -11.43 -1.68
C PRO A 31 4.96 -10.63 -2.01
N SER A 32 6.08 -10.94 -1.36
CA SER A 32 7.36 -10.24 -1.57
C SER A 32 8.36 -11.15 -2.29
N LEU A 33 8.80 -10.73 -3.48
CA LEU A 33 9.82 -11.42 -4.26
C LEU A 33 11.13 -11.59 -3.47
N MET A 34 11.48 -10.61 -2.64
CA MET A 34 12.70 -10.66 -1.80
C MET A 34 12.62 -11.76 -0.73
N MET A 35 11.45 -11.92 -0.11
CA MET A 35 11.22 -13.00 0.86
C MET A 35 11.25 -14.38 0.19
N ILE A 36 10.72 -14.50 -1.03
CA ILE A 36 10.77 -15.74 -1.81
C ILE A 36 12.22 -16.09 -2.15
N PHE A 37 13.00 -15.15 -2.68
CA PHE A 37 14.42 -15.39 -2.98
C PHE A 37 15.22 -15.78 -1.73
N TYR A 38 14.97 -15.11 -0.61
CA TYR A 38 15.60 -15.44 0.66
C TYR A 38 15.25 -16.87 1.12
N GLY A 39 13.96 -17.26 1.06
CA GLY A 39 13.52 -18.61 1.40
C GLY A 39 14.15 -19.67 0.51
N VAL A 40 14.25 -19.43 -0.80
CA VAL A 40 14.94 -20.34 -1.74
C VAL A 40 16.44 -20.44 -1.44
N ALA A 41 17.11 -19.32 -1.17
CA ALA A 41 18.55 -19.30 -0.91
C ALA A 41 18.94 -19.96 0.43
N THR A 42 18.07 -19.90 1.44
CA THR A 42 18.33 -20.41 2.79
C THR A 42 17.69 -21.77 3.06
N GLY A 43 16.82 -22.25 2.16
CA GLY A 43 16.02 -23.46 2.38
C GLY A 43 14.89 -23.30 3.41
N GLU A 44 14.60 -22.06 3.82
CA GLU A 44 13.53 -21.74 4.76
C GLU A 44 12.15 -21.84 4.11
N SER A 45 11.14 -22.08 4.95
CA SER A 45 9.77 -22.13 4.46
C SER A 45 9.30 -20.74 4.00
N ILE A 46 9.12 -20.58 2.69
CA ILE A 46 8.62 -19.36 2.05
C ILE A 46 7.28 -18.94 2.69
N THR A 47 6.37 -19.88 2.93
CA THR A 47 5.09 -19.63 3.58
C THR A 47 5.25 -19.01 4.97
N LYS A 48 6.20 -19.49 5.78
CA LYS A 48 6.48 -18.92 7.11
C LYS A 48 7.08 -17.52 7.02
N LEU A 49 7.99 -17.29 6.06
CA LEU A 49 8.59 -15.98 5.82
C LEU A 49 7.56 -14.95 5.33
N LEU A 50 6.64 -15.34 4.46
CA LEU A 50 5.55 -14.47 4.03
C LEU A 50 4.63 -14.14 5.21
N MET A 51 4.21 -15.14 6.00
CA MET A 51 3.35 -14.90 7.16
C MET A 51 4.01 -14.02 8.22
N SER A 52 5.33 -14.10 8.40
CA SER A 52 6.06 -13.24 9.34
C SER A 52 6.12 -11.77 8.89
N GLY A 53 6.01 -11.50 7.59
CA GLY A 53 5.99 -10.15 7.01
C GLY A 53 4.69 -9.37 7.23
N VAL A 54 3.58 -10.05 7.55
CA VAL A 54 2.25 -9.42 7.68
C VAL A 54 2.22 -8.38 8.80
N VAL A 55 2.65 -8.77 10.01
CA VAL A 55 2.66 -7.89 11.20
C VAL A 55 3.55 -6.66 11.00
N PRO A 56 4.84 -6.78 10.64
CA PRO A 56 5.69 -5.61 10.42
C PRO A 56 5.22 -4.76 9.23
N GLY A 57 4.64 -5.38 8.19
CA GLY A 57 4.06 -4.67 7.05
C GLY A 57 2.90 -3.77 7.43
N ILE A 58 1.92 -4.30 8.19
CA ILE A 58 0.78 -3.52 8.70
C ILE A 58 1.27 -2.41 9.63
N LEU A 59 2.20 -2.71 10.54
CA LEU A 59 2.75 -1.72 11.46
C LEU A 59 3.42 -0.56 10.70
N THR A 60 4.27 -0.87 9.73
CA THR A 60 4.96 0.13 8.92
C THR A 60 3.98 0.98 8.12
N CYS A 61 2.97 0.34 7.52
CA CYS A 61 1.90 1.04 6.82
C CYS A 61 1.18 2.04 7.72
N LEU A 62 0.74 1.62 8.91
CA LEU A 62 0.05 2.48 9.87
C LEU A 62 0.93 3.64 10.34
N LEU A 63 2.20 3.38 10.62
CA LEU A 63 3.16 4.41 11.04
C LEU A 63 3.38 5.45 9.93
N LEU A 64 3.50 5.03 8.68
CA LEU A 64 3.61 5.94 7.54
C LEU A 64 2.34 6.77 7.33
N CYS A 65 1.16 6.16 7.41
CA CYS A 65 -0.11 6.87 7.34
C CYS A 65 -0.23 7.91 8.46
N LEU A 66 0.11 7.55 9.69
CA LEU A 66 0.10 8.46 10.83
C LEU A 66 1.08 9.61 10.66
N MET A 67 2.31 9.32 10.21
CA MET A 67 3.34 10.32 9.94
C MET A 67 2.86 11.35 8.90
N VAL A 68 2.33 10.87 7.77
CA VAL A 68 1.81 11.74 6.69
C VAL A 68 0.64 12.58 7.19
N TYR A 69 -0.28 12.00 7.98
CA TYR A 69 -1.40 12.72 8.57
C TYR A 69 -0.94 13.86 9.50
N ILE A 70 0.02 13.59 10.38
CA ILE A 70 0.58 14.61 11.28
C ILE A 70 1.25 15.74 10.49
N ILE A 71 2.04 15.40 9.47
CA ILE A 71 2.71 16.39 8.62
C ILE A 71 1.69 17.24 7.86
N ALA A 72 0.67 16.60 7.26
CA ALA A 72 -0.37 17.28 6.51
C ALA A 72 -1.14 18.27 7.39
N LYS A 73 -1.48 17.87 8.62
CA LYS A 73 -2.15 18.74 9.59
C LYS A 73 -1.27 19.88 10.09
N ARG A 74 0.05 19.64 10.26
CA ARG A 74 1.00 20.68 10.71
C ARG A 74 1.35 21.70 9.63
N ARG A 75 1.31 21.30 8.36
CA ARG A 75 1.66 22.15 7.21
C ARG A 75 0.45 22.74 6.49
N ASP A 76 -0.74 22.57 7.05
CA ASP A 76 -2.03 23.02 6.48
C ASP A 76 -2.16 22.65 4.99
N MET A 77 -1.88 21.37 4.69
CA MET A 77 -1.89 20.86 3.32
C MET A 77 -3.28 20.96 2.68
N PRO A 78 -3.37 21.06 1.34
CA PRO A 78 -4.65 21.17 0.63
C PRO A 78 -5.61 20.02 0.98
N THR A 79 -6.81 20.35 1.47
CA THR A 79 -7.86 19.37 1.77
C THR A 79 -8.92 19.39 0.69
N GLU A 80 -9.42 18.20 0.32
CA GLU A 80 -10.58 18.08 -0.58
C GLU A 80 -11.83 18.58 0.13
N SER A 81 -12.57 19.49 -0.49
CA SER A 81 -13.84 20.03 0.04
C SER A 81 -15.03 19.06 -0.14
N VAL A 82 -14.83 17.96 -0.86
CA VAL A 82 -15.87 16.97 -1.13
C VAL A 82 -16.07 16.10 0.11
N ALA A 83 -17.23 16.24 0.74
CA ALA A 83 -17.63 15.36 1.84
C ALA A 83 -17.66 13.89 1.39
N PHE A 84 -17.23 13.01 2.30
CA PHE A 84 -17.25 11.57 2.09
C PHE A 84 -18.67 11.08 1.76
N SER A 85 -18.82 10.27 0.71
CA SER A 85 -20.11 9.72 0.27
C SER A 85 -20.04 8.21 0.13
N TRP A 86 -20.87 7.51 0.91
CA TRP A 86 -21.00 6.05 0.87
C TRP A 86 -21.39 5.52 -0.51
N ARG A 87 -22.22 6.26 -1.25
CA ARG A 87 -22.63 5.88 -2.60
C ARG A 87 -21.45 5.91 -3.57
N LYS A 88 -20.65 6.99 -3.55
CA LYS A 88 -19.43 7.10 -4.37
C LYS A 88 -18.40 6.02 -4.01
N LEU A 89 -18.28 5.67 -2.74
CA LEU A 89 -17.41 4.58 -2.31
C LEU A 89 -17.85 3.25 -2.93
N TRP A 90 -19.13 2.92 -2.85
CA TRP A 90 -19.66 1.67 -3.40
C TRP A 90 -19.49 1.58 -4.92
N ASP A 91 -19.81 2.66 -5.63
CA ASP A 91 -19.61 2.74 -7.08
C ASP A 91 -18.13 2.54 -7.44
N SER A 92 -17.22 3.20 -6.71
CA SER A 92 -15.76 3.06 -6.92
C SER A 92 -15.25 1.65 -6.63
N VAL A 93 -15.77 0.98 -5.60
CA VAL A 93 -15.42 -0.42 -5.26
C VAL A 93 -15.89 -1.36 -6.36
N ARG A 94 -17.10 -1.16 -6.89
CA ARG A 94 -17.62 -1.96 -7.99
C ARG A 94 -16.79 -1.81 -9.26
N ASP A 95 -16.44 -0.56 -9.60
CA ASP A 95 -15.61 -0.28 -10.77
C ASP A 95 -14.18 -0.84 -10.63
N SER A 96 -13.67 -0.90 -9.39
CA SER A 96 -12.31 -1.39 -9.08
C SER A 96 -12.29 -2.85 -8.61
N PHE A 97 -13.39 -3.59 -8.72
CA PHE A 97 -13.54 -4.92 -8.13
C PHE A 97 -12.45 -5.91 -8.58
N LEU A 98 -12.14 -5.93 -9.88
CA LEU A 98 -11.07 -6.75 -10.46
C LEU A 98 -9.68 -6.41 -9.89
N ALA A 99 -9.39 -5.12 -9.72
CA ALA A 99 -8.10 -4.66 -9.18
C ALA A 99 -7.95 -5.05 -7.70
N LEU A 100 -9.03 -4.95 -6.92
CA LEU A 100 -9.07 -5.37 -5.52
C LEU A 100 -8.93 -6.89 -5.33
N LEU A 101 -9.35 -7.68 -6.32
CA LEU A 101 -9.21 -9.13 -6.29
C LEU A 101 -7.76 -9.59 -6.49
N MET A 102 -6.91 -8.82 -7.17
CA MET A 102 -5.55 -9.27 -7.54
C MET A 102 -4.69 -9.72 -6.34
N PRO A 103 -4.58 -8.96 -5.23
CA PRO A 103 -3.81 -9.43 -4.07
C PRO A 103 -4.36 -10.74 -3.50
N VAL A 104 -5.69 -10.89 -3.46
CA VAL A 104 -6.34 -12.11 -2.95
C VAL A 104 -6.03 -13.30 -3.85
N ILE A 105 -6.15 -13.14 -5.17
CA ILE A 105 -5.82 -14.18 -6.14
C ILE A 105 -4.37 -14.64 -5.94
N ILE A 106 -3.42 -13.70 -5.87
CA ILE A 106 -2.00 -14.04 -5.75
C ILE A 106 -1.71 -14.76 -4.42
N LEU A 107 -2.31 -14.31 -3.31
CA LEU A 107 -2.13 -14.98 -2.03
C LEU A 107 -2.73 -16.40 -2.06
N VAL A 108 -3.93 -16.56 -2.63
CA VAL A 108 -4.58 -17.88 -2.74
C VAL A 108 -3.74 -18.81 -3.62
N THR A 109 -3.28 -18.40 -4.79
CA THR A 109 -2.45 -19.26 -5.65
C THR A 109 -1.15 -19.66 -4.98
N ILE A 110 -0.45 -18.73 -4.31
CA ILE A 110 0.80 -19.02 -3.59
C ILE A 110 0.59 -19.96 -2.40
N TYR A 111 -0.46 -19.75 -1.59
CA TYR A 111 -0.68 -20.55 -0.38
C TYR A 111 -1.28 -21.93 -0.67
N PHE A 112 -2.14 -22.04 -1.70
CA PHE A 112 -2.77 -23.31 -2.07
C PHE A 112 -2.01 -24.09 -3.16
N GLY A 113 -1.00 -23.48 -3.79
CA GLY A 113 -0.13 -24.15 -4.77
C GLY A 113 -0.81 -24.49 -6.11
N ILE A 114 -1.78 -23.67 -6.53
CA ILE A 114 -2.49 -23.77 -7.83
C ILE A 114 -1.84 -22.84 -8.84
#